data_AF-K1QT39-F1
#
_entry.id   AF-K1QT39-F1
#
_cell.length_a   1.000
_cell.length_b   1.000
_cell.length_c   1.000
_cell.angle_alpha   90.00
_cell.angle_beta   90.00
_cell.angle_gamma   90.00
#
_symmetry.space_group_name_H-M   'P 1'
#
loop_
_entity.id
_entity.type
_entity.pdbx_description
1 polymer ?
#
loop_
_entity_poly.entity_id
_entity_poly.type
_entity_poly.pdbx_seq_one_letter_code
_entity_poly.pdbx_strand_id
1 'polypeptide(L)'
;MCVVDDIERIRHLRNESFAHADSAEISDDDFKEFWHEAKCMIQRCQQFTTSRGCKTDYIKMLVELERKHLTFNEYISCRKRSRAIYILGNTRVRCGETACFEAEITLEEDVDLPVSWQRDDGLVTKQINIDDDKYKGSDDRQLQIHNVCKDDEARYKAVISRSADVNISSNGVYLRPMGGEEDKGEYTCTVSNAVGSVSKSVNLGS
;
A
#
# COMPACT_ATOMS: atom_id res chain seq x y z
N MET A 1 -15.00 -7.98 21.22
CA MET A 1 -13.65 -8.04 20.63
C MET A 1 -13.43 -9.46 20.13
N CYS A 2 -13.47 -9.68 18.81
CA CYS A 2 -13.21 -11.01 18.24
C CYS A 2 -11.74 -11.03 17.83
N VAL A 3 -10.93 -11.88 18.46
CA VAL A 3 -9.48 -12.01 18.20
C VAL A 3 -9.18 -12.18 16.70
N VAL A 4 -10.08 -12.85 15.99
CA VAL A 4 -10.04 -13.05 14.55
C VAL A 4 -10.06 -11.73 13.76
N ASP A 5 -10.87 -10.74 14.17
CA ASP A 5 -10.94 -9.44 13.47
C ASP A 5 -9.64 -8.64 13.62
N ASP A 6 -8.99 -8.73 14.79
CA ASP A 6 -7.72 -8.06 15.05
C ASP A 6 -6.57 -8.65 14.25
N ILE A 7 -6.56 -9.98 14.11
CA ILE A 7 -5.59 -10.71 13.29
C ILE A 7 -5.70 -10.27 11.82
N GLU A 8 -6.91 -10.18 11.28
CA GLU A 8 -7.12 -9.77 9.88
C GLU A 8 -6.69 -8.31 9.62
N ARG A 9 -6.93 -7.39 10.57
CA ARG A 9 -6.44 -6.00 10.47
C ARG A 9 -4.92 -5.92 10.38
N ILE A 10 -4.22 -6.67 11.22
CA ILE A 10 -2.76 -6.66 11.29
C ILE A 10 -2.16 -7.35 10.06
N ARG A 11 -2.76 -8.46 9.60
CA ARG A 11 -2.42 -9.11 8.33
C ARG A 11 -2.49 -8.12 7.17
N HIS A 12 -3.58 -7.35 7.09
CA HIS A 12 -3.74 -6.34 6.04
C HIS A 12 -2.67 -5.24 6.12
N LEU A 13 -2.35 -4.70 7.31
CA LEU A 13 -1.33 -3.66 7.49
C LEU A 13 0.08 -4.14 7.13
N ARG A 14 0.43 -5.36 7.53
CA ARG A 14 1.72 -5.99 7.22
C ARG A 14 1.89 -6.19 5.72
N ASN A 15 0.90 -6.78 5.07
CA ASN A 15 0.96 -7.10 3.64
C ASN A 15 1.12 -5.83 2.79
N GLU A 16 0.45 -4.74 3.18
CA GLU A 16 0.58 -3.44 2.51
C GLU A 16 1.98 -2.80 2.72
N SER A 17 2.52 -2.87 3.93
CA SER A 17 3.73 -2.14 4.32
C SER A 17 5.02 -2.87 3.92
N PHE A 18 5.00 -4.21 3.89
CA PHE A 18 6.21 -5.02 3.71
C PHE A 18 6.23 -5.84 2.41
N ALA A 19 5.15 -5.83 1.63
CA ALA A 19 4.97 -6.30 0.24
C ALA A 19 5.51 -7.70 -0.19
N HIS A 20 6.30 -8.38 0.64
CA HIS A 20 7.04 -9.59 0.29
C HIS A 20 7.29 -10.43 1.54
N ALA A 21 6.29 -11.19 1.97
CA ALA A 21 6.51 -12.42 2.73
C ALA A 21 5.20 -13.22 2.74
N ASP A 22 5.09 -14.20 1.85
CA ASP A 22 4.07 -15.26 1.91
C ASP A 22 4.28 -16.21 3.11
N SER A 23 4.95 -15.74 4.17
CA SER A 23 5.39 -16.58 5.28
C SER A 23 5.27 -15.82 6.58
N ALA A 24 4.07 -15.88 7.15
CA ALA A 24 3.81 -15.86 8.59
C ALA A 24 2.29 -15.90 8.77
N GLU A 25 1.70 -17.09 8.60
CA GLU A 25 0.40 -17.34 9.21
C GLU A 25 0.66 -17.50 10.72
N ILE A 26 0.38 -16.45 11.47
CA ILE A 26 0.40 -16.50 12.93
C ILE A 26 -0.92 -17.14 13.34
N SER A 27 -0.84 -18.22 14.12
CA SER A 27 -2.05 -18.87 14.63
C SER A 27 -2.76 -17.97 15.65
N ASP A 28 -4.06 -18.21 15.88
CA ASP A 28 -4.81 -17.47 16.90
C ASP A 28 -4.17 -17.58 18.29
N ASP A 29 -3.51 -18.70 18.58
CA ASP A 29 -2.86 -18.93 19.87
C ASP A 29 -1.54 -18.19 19.98
N ASP A 30 -0.70 -18.21 18.94
CA ASP A 30 0.51 -17.39 18.87
C ASP A 30 0.17 -15.89 18.98
N PHE A 31 -0.91 -15.45 18.33
CA PHE A 31 -1.36 -14.07 18.41
C PHE A 31 -1.79 -13.69 19.82
N LYS A 32 -2.53 -14.56 20.53
CA LYS A 32 -2.90 -14.31 21.93
C LYS A 32 -1.67 -14.19 22.81
N GLU A 33 -0.64 -15.00 22.57
CA GLU A 33 0.63 -14.94 23.29
C GLU A 33 1.36 -13.61 23.02
N PHE A 34 1.53 -13.22 21.75
CA PHE A 34 2.14 -11.93 21.40
C PHE A 34 1.34 -10.73 21.95
N TRP A 35 0.01 -10.80 21.90
CA TRP A 35 -0.84 -9.76 22.46
C TRP A 35 -0.71 -9.66 23.98
N HIS A 36 -0.56 -10.81 24.66
CA HIS A 36 -0.28 -10.86 26.08
C HIS A 36 1.09 -10.25 26.42
N GLU A 37 2.14 -10.57 25.66
CA GLU A 37 3.46 -9.98 25.84
C GLU A 37 3.45 -8.46 25.62
N ALA A 38 2.74 -7.98 24.58
CA ALA A 38 2.57 -6.56 24.32
C ALA A 38 1.88 -5.85 25.49
N LYS A 39 0.84 -6.44 26.08
CA LYS A 39 0.20 -5.94 27.31
C LYS A 39 1.18 -5.85 28.48
N CYS A 40 1.98 -6.89 28.69
CA CYS A 40 3.00 -6.92 29.72
C CYS A 40 4.09 -5.85 29.49
N MET A 41 4.46 -5.56 28.24
CA MET A 41 5.35 -4.45 27.91
C MET A 41 4.74 -3.10 28.27
N ILE A 42 3.49 -2.85 27.90
CA ILE A 42 2.79 -1.60 28.21
C ILE A 42 2.70 -1.38 29.72
N GLN A 43 2.43 -2.43 30.50
CA GLN A 43 2.42 -2.36 31.96
C GLN A 43 3.78 -1.96 32.54
N ARG A 44 4.88 -2.53 32.04
CA ARG A 44 6.24 -2.15 32.45
C ARG A 44 6.56 -0.70 32.08
N CYS A 45 6.15 -0.26 30.88
CA CYS A 45 6.29 1.13 30.45
C CYS A 45 5.50 2.09 31.35
N GLN A 46 4.28 1.73 31.74
CA GLN A 46 3.48 2.51 32.69
C GLN A 46 4.21 2.68 34.03
N GLN A 47 4.69 1.58 34.62
CA GLN A 47 5.41 1.63 35.90
C GLN A 47 6.67 2.49 35.81
N PHE A 48 7.44 2.35 34.73
CA PHE A 48 8.65 3.13 34.51
C PHE A 48 8.35 4.63 34.29
N THR A 49 7.33 4.97 33.53
CA THR A 49 7.00 6.36 33.22
C THR A 49 6.33 7.08 34.39
N THR A 50 5.46 6.40 35.15
CA THR A 50 4.85 6.95 36.37
C THR A 50 5.89 7.19 37.46
N SER A 51 6.90 6.32 37.61
CA SER A 51 8.01 6.56 38.55
C SER A 51 8.87 7.79 38.18
N ARG A 52 8.76 8.27 36.92
CA ARG A 52 9.40 9.49 36.42
C ARG A 52 8.44 10.70 36.34
N GLY A 53 7.25 10.61 36.95
CA GLY A 53 6.29 11.71 37.01
C GLY A 53 5.40 11.89 35.77
N CYS A 54 5.42 10.94 34.82
CA CYS A 54 4.49 10.94 33.70
C CYS A 54 3.08 10.61 34.18
N LYS A 55 2.10 11.45 33.81
CA LYS A 55 0.68 11.30 34.20
C LYS A 55 -0.16 10.53 33.19
N THR A 56 0.42 10.12 32.07
CA THR A 56 -0.28 9.35 31.04
C THR A 56 -0.58 7.96 31.56
N ASP A 57 -1.84 7.54 31.44
CA ASP A 57 -2.33 6.22 31.82
C ASP A 57 -2.50 5.36 30.57
N TYR A 58 -1.38 4.76 30.15
CA TYR A 58 -1.30 3.87 28.99
C TYR A 58 -2.16 2.61 29.17
N ILE A 59 -2.37 2.16 30.42
CA ILE A 59 -3.25 1.01 30.71
C ILE A 59 -4.70 1.41 30.42
N LYS A 60 -5.14 2.58 30.90
CA LYS A 60 -6.48 3.10 30.61
C LYS A 60 -6.67 3.34 29.11
N MET A 61 -5.68 3.93 28.43
CA MET A 61 -5.74 4.11 26.97
C MET A 61 -5.89 2.79 26.23
N LEU A 62 -5.19 1.73 26.65
CA LEU A 62 -5.32 0.40 26.07
C LEU A 62 -6.72 -0.18 26.30
N VAL A 63 -7.26 -0.07 27.52
CA VAL A 63 -8.63 -0.51 27.84
C VAL A 63 -9.67 0.26 27.03
N GLU A 64 -9.49 1.56 26.84
CA GLU A 64 -10.37 2.38 26.00
C GLU A 64 -10.29 1.99 24.52
N LEU A 65 -9.11 1.61 24.02
CA LEU A 65 -8.94 1.06 22.69
C LEU A 65 -9.61 -0.31 22.53
N GLU A 66 -9.48 -1.21 23.51
CA GLU A 66 -10.12 -2.53 23.49
C GLU A 66 -11.66 -2.45 23.53
N ARG A 67 -12.20 -1.39 24.14
CA ARG A 67 -13.65 -1.10 24.16
C ARG A 67 -14.18 -0.58 22.82
N LYS A 68 -13.33 -0.02 21.95
CA LYS A 68 -13.72 0.38 20.60
C LYS A 68 -13.82 -0.86 19.72
N HIS A 69 -14.99 -1.47 19.67
CA HIS A 69 -15.25 -2.59 18.78
C HIS A 69 -15.49 -2.07 17.36
N LEU A 70 -14.54 -2.32 16.48
CA LEU A 70 -14.77 -2.38 15.04
C LEU A 70 -14.63 -3.84 14.61
N THR A 71 -15.57 -4.33 13.82
CA THR A 71 -15.41 -5.56 13.02
C THR A 71 -14.36 -5.34 11.92
N PHE A 72 -13.86 -6.40 11.30
CA PHE A 72 -12.96 -6.25 10.15
C PHE A 72 -13.61 -5.49 8.99
N ASN A 73 -14.89 -5.73 8.71
CA ASN A 73 -15.63 -5.01 7.67
C ASN A 73 -15.83 -3.52 7.99
N GLU A 74 -16.11 -3.18 9.25
CA GLU A 74 -16.15 -1.79 9.70
C GLU A 74 -14.78 -1.14 9.64
N TYR A 75 -13.70 -1.87 9.98
CA TYR A 75 -12.33 -1.38 9.80
C TYR A 75 -12.03 -1.08 8.34
N ILE A 76 -12.33 -1.99 7.42
CA ILE A 76 -12.15 -1.76 5.98
C ILE A 76 -13.03 -0.58 5.52
N SER A 77 -14.27 -0.48 6.01
CA SER A 77 -15.18 0.61 5.64
C SER A 77 -14.74 1.97 6.20
N CYS A 78 -14.33 2.06 7.46
CA CYS A 78 -13.76 3.26 8.07
C CYS A 78 -12.45 3.65 7.40
N ARG A 79 -11.63 2.67 7.04
CA ARG A 79 -10.37 2.87 6.29
C ARG A 79 -10.60 3.29 4.84
N LYS A 80 -11.70 2.87 4.20
CA LYS A 80 -12.18 3.34 2.88
C LYS A 80 -12.90 4.69 2.94
N ARG A 81 -13.44 5.07 4.10
CA ARG A 81 -14.11 6.36 4.34
C ARG A 81 -13.20 7.44 4.91
N SER A 82 -11.93 7.13 5.21
CA SER A 82 -11.03 8.10 5.88
C SER A 82 -10.19 8.94 4.91
N ARG A 83 -10.20 8.65 3.60
CA ARG A 83 -9.59 9.54 2.61
C ARG A 83 -10.68 10.11 1.71
N ALA A 84 -10.61 11.42 1.49
CA ALA A 84 -11.47 12.11 0.54
C ALA A 84 -11.30 11.58 -0.90
N ILE A 85 -10.15 10.98 -1.22
CA ILE A 85 -9.81 10.49 -2.55
C ILE A 85 -9.08 9.14 -2.49
N TYR A 86 -9.36 8.25 -3.45
CA TYR A 86 -8.66 6.99 -3.71
C TYR A 86 -8.27 6.89 -5.17
N ILE A 87 -7.27 6.06 -5.45
CA ILE A 87 -6.90 5.68 -6.81
C ILE A 87 -6.93 4.16 -6.99
N LEU A 88 -7.37 3.74 -8.17
CA LEU A 88 -7.47 2.36 -8.62
C LEU A 88 -6.71 2.20 -9.94
N GLY A 89 -6.19 1.00 -10.21
CA GLY A 89 -5.66 0.67 -11.53
C GLY A 89 -4.53 -0.35 -11.49
N ASN A 90 -3.92 -0.56 -12.65
CA ASN A 90 -3.06 -1.72 -12.89
C ASN A 90 -1.67 -1.57 -12.24
N THR A 91 -1.31 -2.50 -11.37
CA THR A 91 0.02 -2.53 -10.74
C THR A 91 1.09 -3.19 -11.59
N ARG A 92 0.71 -3.96 -12.63
CA ARG A 92 1.61 -4.60 -13.57
C ARG A 92 1.12 -4.36 -14.99
N VAL A 93 1.96 -3.76 -15.82
CA VAL A 93 1.63 -3.40 -17.21
C VAL A 93 2.81 -3.79 -18.09
N ARG A 94 2.56 -4.31 -19.30
CA ARG A 94 3.66 -4.67 -20.20
C ARG A 94 4.32 -3.42 -20.76
N CYS A 95 5.63 -3.47 -20.97
CA CYS A 95 6.33 -2.39 -21.62
C CYS A 95 5.73 -2.12 -23.02
N GLY A 96 5.52 -0.85 -23.36
CA GLY A 96 4.84 -0.41 -24.59
C GLY A 96 3.33 -0.25 -24.48
N GLU A 97 2.67 -0.85 -23.49
CA GLU A 97 1.24 -0.66 -23.24
C GLU A 97 0.96 0.67 -22.52
N THR A 98 -0.32 0.97 -22.31
CA THR A 98 -0.76 2.14 -21.51
C THR A 98 -1.23 1.67 -20.14
N ALA A 99 -0.70 2.29 -19.08
CA ALA A 99 -1.27 2.13 -17.74
C ALA A 99 -2.37 3.17 -17.52
N CYS A 100 -3.46 2.75 -16.87
CA CYS A 100 -4.56 3.66 -16.50
C CYS A 100 -4.77 3.61 -14.99
N PHE A 101 -4.83 4.77 -14.36
CA PHE A 101 -5.25 4.96 -12.97
C PHE A 101 -6.48 5.83 -12.90
N GLU A 102 -7.46 5.43 -12.10
CA GLU A 102 -8.72 6.13 -11.92
C GLU A 102 -8.78 6.69 -10.50
N ALA A 103 -9.18 7.95 -10.38
CA ALA A 103 -9.35 8.64 -9.11
C ALA A 103 -10.83 8.70 -8.73
N GLU A 104 -11.14 8.23 -7.53
CA GLU A 104 -12.48 8.24 -6.95
C GLU A 104 -12.49 9.14 -5.71
N ILE A 105 -13.30 10.21 -5.75
CA ILE A 105 -13.57 11.05 -4.58
C ILE A 105 -14.77 10.50 -3.84
N THR A 106 -14.61 10.28 -2.54
CA THR A 106 -15.61 9.59 -1.71
C THR A 106 -16.47 10.54 -0.88
N LEU A 107 -16.04 11.79 -0.73
CA LEU A 107 -16.78 12.84 -0.02
C LEU A 107 -17.50 13.73 -1.03
N GLU A 108 -18.83 13.81 -0.92
CA GLU A 108 -19.67 14.61 -1.83
C GLU A 108 -19.24 16.09 -1.85
N GLU A 109 -18.81 16.64 -0.71
CA GLU A 109 -18.33 18.02 -0.59
C GLU A 109 -17.05 18.30 -1.40
N ASP A 110 -16.28 17.26 -1.71
CA ASP A 110 -15.00 17.37 -2.41
C ASP A 110 -15.10 16.96 -3.90
N VAL A 111 -16.27 16.51 -4.38
CA VAL A 111 -16.43 15.88 -5.70
C VAL A 111 -16.08 16.80 -6.87
N ASP A 112 -16.17 18.11 -6.68
CA ASP A 112 -15.85 19.11 -7.70
C ASP A 112 -14.43 19.68 -7.54
N LEU A 113 -13.66 19.20 -6.57
CA LEU A 113 -12.28 19.66 -6.38
C LEU A 113 -11.36 19.13 -7.48
N PRO A 114 -10.45 19.98 -7.99
CA PRO A 114 -9.49 19.57 -9.00
C PRO A 114 -8.51 18.57 -8.43
N VAL A 115 -8.11 17.61 -9.25
CA VAL A 115 -7.16 16.56 -8.89
C VAL A 115 -5.84 16.79 -9.60
N SER A 116 -4.76 16.75 -8.85
CA SER A 116 -3.41 16.71 -9.38
C SER A 116 -2.80 15.34 -9.19
N TRP A 117 -2.02 14.89 -10.18
CA TRP A 117 -1.33 13.61 -10.13
C TRP A 117 0.11 13.79 -9.69
N GLN A 118 0.62 12.85 -8.89
CA GLN A 118 1.98 12.86 -8.38
C GLN A 118 2.64 11.50 -8.56
N ARG A 119 3.92 11.54 -8.91
CA ARG A 119 4.82 10.38 -8.97
C ARG A 119 5.82 10.48 -7.84
N ASP A 120 5.98 9.39 -7.10
CA ASP A 120 6.89 9.23 -5.98
C ASP A 120 7.92 8.15 -6.33
N ASP A 121 9.14 8.61 -6.64
CA ASP A 121 10.30 7.78 -7.01
C ASP A 121 11.06 7.27 -5.76
N GLY A 122 10.49 7.43 -4.56
CA GLY A 122 11.09 7.06 -3.28
C GLY A 122 12.06 8.11 -2.71
N LEU A 123 12.76 8.86 -3.58
CA LEU A 123 13.63 9.97 -3.17
C LEU A 123 12.96 11.34 -3.31
N VAL A 124 12.11 11.49 -4.32
CA VAL A 124 11.45 12.75 -4.68
C VAL A 124 10.03 12.45 -5.10
N THR A 125 9.11 13.29 -4.62
CA THR A 125 7.75 13.36 -5.15
C THR A 125 7.69 14.49 -6.17
N LYS A 126 7.23 14.19 -7.38
CA LYS A 126 7.08 15.14 -8.48
C LYS A 126 5.62 15.23 -8.88
N GLN A 127 5.14 16.44 -9.12
CA GLN A 127 3.84 16.64 -9.75
C GLN A 127 3.94 16.25 -11.23
N ILE A 128 2.96 15.50 -11.71
CA ILE A 128 2.85 15.09 -13.10
C ILE A 128 2.17 16.22 -13.88
N ASN A 129 2.78 16.60 -14.99
CA ASN A 129 2.15 17.48 -15.96
C ASN A 129 1.35 16.63 -16.95
N ILE A 130 0.02 16.66 -16.86
CA ILE A 130 -0.87 15.86 -17.72
C ILE A 130 -0.88 16.32 -19.19
N ASP A 131 -0.35 17.52 -19.47
CA ASP A 131 -0.22 18.05 -20.83
C ASP A 131 0.97 17.45 -21.60
N ASP A 132 1.85 16.69 -20.93
CA ASP A 132 2.97 15.99 -21.58
C ASP A 132 2.45 14.86 -22.48
N ASP A 133 3.11 14.62 -23.62
CA ASP A 133 2.70 13.60 -24.60
C ASP A 133 2.61 12.20 -23.96
N LYS A 134 3.44 11.95 -22.93
CA LYS A 134 3.42 10.71 -22.14
C LYS A 134 2.08 10.46 -21.43
N TYR A 135 1.37 11.53 -21.06
CA TYR A 135 0.14 11.49 -20.26
C TYR A 135 -1.10 12.00 -21.03
N LYS A 136 -1.00 12.14 -22.35
CA LYS A 136 -2.05 12.68 -23.20
C LYS A 136 -3.40 11.97 -22.97
N GLY A 137 -4.48 12.73 -22.86
CA GLY A 137 -5.81 12.18 -22.60
C GLY A 137 -6.08 11.85 -21.12
N SER A 138 -5.14 12.17 -20.22
CA SER A 138 -5.40 12.22 -18.79
C SER A 138 -6.23 13.45 -18.41
N ASP A 139 -6.95 13.32 -17.29
CA ASP A 139 -7.72 14.38 -16.65
C ASP A 139 -7.72 14.22 -15.11
N ASP A 140 -8.59 14.96 -14.43
CA ASP A 140 -8.73 14.94 -12.97
C ASP A 140 -9.21 13.58 -12.41
N ARG A 141 -9.80 12.73 -13.25
CA ARG A 141 -10.37 11.45 -12.85
C ARG A 141 -9.59 10.28 -13.39
N GLN A 142 -8.77 10.46 -14.41
CA GLN A 142 -8.00 9.39 -15.02
C GLN A 142 -6.59 9.85 -15.40
N LEU A 143 -5.58 9.12 -14.92
CA LEU A 143 -4.21 9.24 -15.41
C LEU A 143 -3.92 8.10 -16.38
N GLN A 144 -3.53 8.44 -17.60
CA GLN A 144 -3.02 7.51 -18.61
C GLN A 144 -1.52 7.69 -18.74
N ILE A 145 -0.77 6.59 -18.75
CA ILE A 145 0.69 6.59 -18.91
C ILE A 145 0.99 5.77 -20.15
N HIS A 146 1.24 6.43 -21.27
CA HIS A 146 1.46 5.77 -22.56
C HIS A 146 2.86 5.20 -22.68
N ASN A 147 2.99 4.14 -23.49
CA ASN A 147 4.27 3.51 -23.81
C ASN A 147 5.09 3.23 -22.54
N VAL A 148 4.50 2.49 -21.60
CA VAL A 148 5.10 2.20 -20.30
C VAL A 148 6.49 1.60 -20.47
N CYS A 149 7.48 2.06 -19.70
CA CYS A 149 8.83 1.54 -19.67
C CYS A 149 9.38 1.50 -18.24
N LYS A 150 10.60 0.96 -18.05
CA LYS A 150 11.20 0.77 -16.73
C LYS A 150 11.32 2.07 -15.91
N ASP A 151 11.54 3.20 -16.58
CA ASP A 151 11.64 4.53 -15.93
C ASP A 151 10.31 5.03 -15.36
N ASP A 152 9.19 4.38 -15.70
CA ASP A 152 7.86 4.63 -15.14
C ASP A 152 7.60 3.80 -13.87
N GLU A 153 8.53 2.94 -13.44
CA GLU A 153 8.38 2.18 -12.20
C GLU A 153 8.46 3.10 -10.97
N ALA A 154 7.29 3.46 -10.44
CA ALA A 154 7.17 4.36 -9.31
C ALA A 154 5.84 4.18 -8.58
N ARG A 155 5.68 4.89 -7.45
CA ARG A 155 4.41 5.01 -6.76
C ARG A 155 3.65 6.23 -7.26
N TYR A 156 2.44 6.05 -7.75
CA TYR A 156 1.57 7.11 -8.23
C TYR A 156 0.49 7.42 -7.19
N LYS A 157 0.10 8.70 -7.07
CA LYS A 157 -0.92 9.20 -6.14
C LYS A 157 -1.71 10.33 -6.80
N ALA A 158 -2.98 10.47 -6.43
CA ALA A 158 -3.80 11.63 -6.71
C ALA A 158 -3.89 12.54 -5.48
N VAL A 159 -4.00 13.84 -5.70
CA VAL A 159 -4.05 14.86 -4.64
C VAL A 159 -5.12 15.89 -4.98
N ILE A 160 -6.04 16.11 -4.04
CA ILE A 160 -6.99 17.23 -4.08
C ILE A 160 -6.55 18.33 -3.12
N SER A 161 -6.84 19.58 -3.47
CA SER A 161 -6.56 20.76 -2.66
C SER A 161 -7.87 21.36 -2.17
N ARG A 162 -8.16 21.23 -0.87
CA ARG A 162 -9.38 21.80 -0.26
C ARG A 162 -9.22 23.29 0.06
N SER A 163 -7.99 23.70 0.36
CA SER A 163 -7.58 25.09 0.53
C SER A 163 -6.11 25.24 0.18
N ALA A 164 -5.58 26.47 0.14
CA ALA A 164 -4.20 26.75 -0.22
C ALA A 164 -3.16 25.92 0.58
N ASP A 165 -3.50 25.54 1.82
CA ASP A 165 -2.60 24.83 2.74
C ASP A 165 -3.03 23.39 3.04
N VAL A 166 -4.19 22.94 2.54
CA VAL A 166 -4.76 21.62 2.87
C VAL A 166 -4.85 20.76 1.62
N ASN A 167 -3.82 19.95 1.43
CA ASN A 167 -3.75 18.92 0.40
C ASN A 167 -4.08 17.55 1.00
N ILE A 168 -4.98 16.81 0.34
CA ILE A 168 -5.38 15.46 0.74
C ILE A 168 -4.93 14.50 -0.35
N SER A 169 -4.04 13.58 0.02
CA SER A 169 -3.51 12.57 -0.91
C SER A 169 -4.30 11.26 -0.85
N SER A 170 -4.42 10.60 -1.99
CA SER A 170 -4.97 9.25 -2.13
C SER A 170 -4.04 8.19 -1.55
N ASN A 171 -4.48 6.92 -1.60
CA ASN A 171 -3.56 5.78 -1.56
C ASN A 171 -2.54 5.86 -2.70
N GLY A 172 -1.44 5.10 -2.60
CA GLY A 172 -0.44 5.00 -3.67
C GLY A 172 -0.54 3.68 -4.41
N VAL A 173 -0.58 3.72 -5.74
CA VAL A 173 -0.50 2.55 -6.62
C VAL A 173 0.93 2.45 -7.14
N TYR A 174 1.57 1.29 -6.96
CA TYR A 174 2.93 1.06 -7.44
C TYR A 174 2.88 0.38 -8.80
N LEU A 175 3.33 1.09 -9.84
CA LEU A 175 3.38 0.59 -11.21
C LEU A 175 4.65 -0.24 -11.41
N ARG A 176 4.52 -1.48 -11.89
CA ARG A 176 5.63 -2.35 -12.28
C ARG A 176 5.54 -2.68 -13.77
N PRO A 177 6.38 -2.07 -14.61
CA PRO A 177 6.58 -2.46 -16.00
C PRO A 177 7.09 -3.91 -16.11
N MET A 178 6.57 -4.66 -17.07
CA MET A 178 6.92 -6.07 -17.31
C MET A 178 7.43 -6.27 -18.73
N GLY A 179 8.48 -7.08 -18.91
CA GLY A 179 8.95 -7.47 -20.24
C GLY A 179 9.65 -6.32 -20.98
N GLY A 180 10.55 -5.62 -20.27
CA GLY A 180 11.37 -4.57 -20.88
C GLY A 180 12.37 -5.11 -21.88
N GLU A 181 13.01 -4.23 -22.66
CA GLU A 181 14.18 -4.58 -23.50
C GLU A 181 15.27 -5.32 -22.70
N GLU A 182 15.44 -4.98 -21.43
CA GLU A 182 16.40 -5.63 -20.51
C GLU A 182 16.03 -7.07 -20.16
N ASP A 183 14.75 -7.43 -20.26
CA ASP A 183 14.25 -8.79 -20.03
C ASP A 183 14.28 -9.64 -21.33
N LYS A 184 14.83 -9.10 -22.42
CA LYS A 184 15.04 -9.85 -23.65
C LYS A 184 16.31 -10.68 -23.53
N GLY A 185 16.20 -11.97 -23.80
CA GLY A 185 17.34 -12.86 -23.74
C GLY A 185 16.96 -14.33 -23.61
N GLU A 186 17.97 -15.17 -23.57
CA GLU A 186 17.82 -16.59 -23.30
C GLU A 186 17.80 -16.84 -21.78
N TYR A 187 16.68 -17.34 -21.27
CA TYR A 187 16.53 -17.73 -19.88
C TYR A 187 16.68 -19.24 -19.74
N THR A 188 17.68 -19.67 -18.99
CA THR A 188 17.85 -21.10 -18.64
C THR A 188 17.28 -21.38 -17.26
N CYS A 189 16.18 -22.13 -17.19
CA CYS A 189 15.65 -22.64 -15.93
C CYS A 189 16.28 -24.00 -15.62
N THR A 190 16.85 -24.17 -14.44
CA THR A 190 17.41 -25.46 -13.98
C THR A 190 16.62 -25.96 -12.79
N VAL A 191 16.10 -27.19 -12.88
CA VAL A 191 15.45 -27.90 -11.79
C VAL A 191 16.39 -29.00 -11.32
N SER A 192 16.68 -29.03 -10.02
CA SER A 192 17.57 -30.04 -9.41
C SER A 192 16.90 -30.80 -8.27
N ASN A 193 17.27 -32.07 -8.11
CA ASN A 193 16.90 -32.94 -7.00
C ASN A 193 18.12 -33.76 -6.55
N ALA A 194 17.94 -34.66 -5.57
CA ALA A 194 19.01 -35.48 -5.01
C ALA A 194 19.69 -36.44 -6.02
N VAL A 195 19.07 -36.67 -7.18
CA VAL A 195 19.55 -37.60 -8.23
C VAL A 195 20.24 -36.85 -9.38
N GLY A 196 19.99 -35.53 -9.54
CA GLY A 196 20.64 -34.71 -10.55
C GLY A 196 19.88 -33.44 -10.89
N SER A 197 20.27 -32.76 -11.97
CA SER A 197 19.61 -31.55 -12.47
C SER A 197 19.29 -31.63 -13.96
N VAL A 198 18.22 -30.94 -14.36
CA VAL A 198 17.79 -30.77 -15.75
C VAL A 198 17.57 -29.29 -16.00
N SER A 199 18.06 -28.79 -17.13
CA SER A 199 17.89 -27.39 -17.54
C SER A 199 17.09 -27.27 -18.82
N LYS A 200 16.32 -26.18 -18.95
CA LYS A 200 15.60 -25.82 -20.17
C LYS A 200 15.74 -24.32 -20.44
N SER A 201 16.18 -23.99 -21.65
CA SER A 201 16.24 -22.61 -22.13
C SER A 201 14.93 -22.16 -22.75
N VAL A 202 14.56 -20.91 -22.52
CA VAL A 202 13.44 -20.21 -23.16
C VAL A 202 13.97 -18.87 -23.65
N ASN A 203 13.80 -18.59 -24.95
CA ASN A 203 14.07 -17.28 -25.50
C ASN A 203 12.83 -16.41 -25.33
N LEU A 204 12.99 -15.28 -24.63
CA LEU A 204 11.99 -14.23 -24.61
C LEU A 204 12.40 -13.20 -25.69
N GLY A 205 11.84 -13.37 -26.90
CA GLY A 205 12.13 -12.54 -28.06
C GLY A 205 10.95 -12.50 -29.05
N SER A 206 10.67 -11.28 -29.53
CA SER A 206 9.52 -10.73 -30.28
C SER A 206 8.19 -10.69 -29.53
#